data_AF-A0A2T5YQH6-F1
#
_entry.id   AF-A0A2T5YQH6-F1
#
_cell.length_a   1.000
_cell.length_b   1.000
_cell.length_c   1.000
_cell.angle_alpha   90.00
_cell.angle_beta   90.00
_cell.angle_gamma   90.00
#
_symmetry.space_group_name_H-M   'P 1'
#
loop_
_entity.id
_entity.type
_entity.pdbx_description
1 polymer ?
#
loop_
_entity_poly.entity_id
_entity_poly.type
_entity_poly.pdbx_seq_one_letter_code
_entity_poly.pdbx_strand_id
1 'polypeptide(L)'
;MPTLDELKQKWNAEQPAFGSADPYNAATFNHIIRTRMKKQNNSIFRYFWATFTLHIIVYALLSHVAIRYGADTDVLLLSLFGFGVTVPFTAIMLRRYKQMAVAKLNGTSGASIYTYVSEQRSRLAGFYTFKKRYDLGLIPLLSAIGVILVFNLYFPGGVLAFPTGAIVTYLLTLLSCFLVIRNENKKYFLRPLQELQAILDDYRSAG
;
A
#
# COMPACT_ATOMS: atom_id res chain seq x y z
N MET A 1 27.06 31.25 -45.01
CA MET A 1 26.12 31.04 -43.88
C MET A 1 24.73 31.03 -44.47
N PRO A 2 23.94 29.97 -44.28
CA PRO A 2 22.57 29.95 -44.79
C PRO A 2 21.77 31.07 -44.12
N THR A 3 20.99 31.80 -44.92
CA THR A 3 20.15 32.89 -44.40
C THR A 3 18.96 32.31 -43.65
N LEU A 4 18.38 33.10 -42.75
CA LEU A 4 17.27 32.64 -41.89
C LEU A 4 16.07 32.15 -42.72
N ASP A 5 15.88 32.72 -43.91
CA ASP A 5 14.83 32.34 -44.86
C ASP A 5 15.11 30.99 -45.53
N GLU A 6 16.36 30.68 -45.86
CA GLU A 6 16.75 29.36 -46.39
C GLU A 6 16.54 28.24 -45.35
N LEU A 7 16.83 28.53 -44.08
CA LEU A 7 16.58 27.59 -42.97
C LEU A 7 15.08 27.36 -42.75
N LYS A 8 14.27 28.42 -42.89
CA LYS A 8 12.81 28.33 -42.76
C LYS A 8 12.18 27.55 -43.91
N GLN A 9 12.70 27.73 -45.12
CA GLN A 9 12.24 27.03 -46.31
C GLN A 9 12.62 25.55 -46.28
N LYS A 10 13.84 25.22 -45.83
CA LYS A 10 14.24 23.82 -45.58
C LYS A 10 13.40 23.17 -44.50
N TRP A 11 13.17 23.86 -43.39
CA TRP A 11 12.32 23.35 -42.31
C TRP A 11 10.90 23.02 -42.79
N ASN A 12 10.30 23.88 -43.62
CA ASN A 12 8.97 23.64 -44.17
C ASN A 12 8.95 22.56 -45.27
N ALA A 13 10.06 22.35 -45.99
CA ALA A 13 10.17 21.34 -47.04
C ALA A 13 10.53 19.94 -46.49
N GLU A 14 11.26 19.87 -45.37
CA GLU A 14 11.65 18.63 -44.69
C GLU A 14 10.65 18.18 -43.62
N GLN A 15 9.69 19.04 -43.24
CA GLN A 15 8.54 18.58 -42.50
C GLN A 15 7.72 17.67 -43.43
N PRO A 16 7.61 16.34 -43.13
CA PRO A 16 6.60 15.55 -43.80
C PRO A 16 5.28 16.28 -43.56
N ALA A 17 4.51 16.51 -44.62
CA ALA A 17 3.14 16.96 -44.49
C ALA A 17 2.56 16.18 -43.31
N PHE A 18 2.11 16.88 -42.26
CA PHE A 18 1.44 16.26 -41.12
C PHE A 18 0.15 15.66 -41.68
N GLY A 19 0.28 14.51 -42.34
CA GLY A 19 -0.79 13.60 -42.60
C GLY A 19 -1.42 13.41 -41.24
N SER A 20 -2.72 13.72 -41.17
CA SER A 20 -3.61 13.44 -40.06
C SER A 20 -3.01 12.33 -39.20
N ALA A 21 -2.56 12.69 -37.99
CA ALA A 21 -1.93 11.78 -37.06
C ALA A 21 -2.68 10.45 -37.12
N ASP A 22 -1.97 9.35 -37.41
CA ASP A 22 -2.57 8.02 -37.51
C ASP A 22 -3.57 7.84 -36.36
N PRO A 23 -4.83 7.47 -36.64
CA PRO A 23 -5.86 7.38 -35.62
C PRO A 23 -5.34 6.49 -34.50
N TYR A 24 -5.20 7.09 -33.32
CA TYR A 24 -4.55 6.53 -32.16
C TYR A 24 -4.99 5.07 -31.94
N ASN A 25 -4.08 4.12 -32.19
CA ASN A 25 -4.44 2.70 -32.26
C ASN A 25 -4.91 2.23 -30.87
N ALA A 26 -6.21 1.96 -30.75
CA ALA A 26 -6.85 1.53 -29.51
C ALA A 26 -6.16 0.29 -28.90
N ALA A 27 -5.58 -0.59 -29.72
CA ALA A 27 -4.83 -1.75 -29.24
C ALA A 27 -3.54 -1.36 -28.49
N THR A 28 -2.81 -0.37 -28.99
CA THR A 28 -1.57 0.15 -28.36
C THR A 28 -1.89 0.86 -27.05
N PHE A 29 -2.95 1.67 -27.02
CA PHE A 29 -3.41 2.33 -25.80
C PHE A 29 -3.84 1.32 -24.74
N ASN A 30 -4.65 0.34 -25.12
CA ASN A 30 -5.10 -0.74 -24.23
C ASN A 30 -3.91 -1.56 -23.68
N HIS A 31 -2.88 -1.80 -24.49
CA HIS A 31 -1.66 -2.46 -24.04
C HIS A 31 -0.93 -1.63 -22.97
N ILE A 32 -0.72 -0.33 -23.22
CA ILE A 32 -0.05 0.58 -22.27
C ILE A 32 -0.77 0.61 -20.92
N ILE A 33 -2.11 0.71 -20.94
CA ILE A 33 -2.92 0.73 -19.72
C ILE A 33 -2.82 -0.60 -18.98
N ARG A 34 -2.90 -1.74 -19.68
CA ARG A 34 -2.73 -3.07 -19.09
C ARG A 34 -1.36 -3.23 -18.44
N THR A 35 -0.29 -2.76 -19.08
CA THR A 35 1.07 -2.84 -18.51
C THR A 35 1.21 -1.97 -17.26
N ARG A 36 0.67 -0.74 -17.27
CA ARG A 36 0.66 0.15 -16.09
C ARG A 36 -0.12 -0.46 -14.94
N MET A 37 -1.30 -1.01 -15.22
CA MET A 37 -2.14 -1.71 -14.24
C MET A 37 -1.43 -2.91 -13.62
N LYS A 38 -0.78 -3.74 -14.45
CA LYS A 38 0.00 -4.89 -13.96
C LYS A 38 1.14 -4.45 -13.05
N LYS A 39 1.84 -3.36 -13.40
CA LYS A 39 2.93 -2.79 -12.59
C LYS A 39 2.44 -2.28 -11.24
N GLN A 40 1.33 -1.53 -11.22
CA GLN A 40 0.72 -1.05 -9.98
C GLN A 40 0.24 -2.19 -9.10
N ASN A 41 -0.44 -3.18 -9.70
CA ASN A 41 -0.89 -4.37 -8.98
C ASN A 41 0.31 -5.11 -8.36
N ASN A 42 1.39 -5.33 -9.11
CA ASN A 42 2.59 -5.98 -8.58
C ASN A 42 3.22 -5.20 -7.41
N SER A 43 3.20 -3.87 -7.44
CA SER A 43 3.68 -3.04 -6.33
C SER A 43 2.83 -3.21 -5.07
N ILE A 44 1.50 -3.29 -5.22
CA ILE A 44 0.57 -3.55 -4.11
C ILE A 44 0.77 -4.98 -3.56
N PHE A 45 0.99 -5.96 -4.45
CA PHE A 45 1.27 -7.35 -4.06
C PHE A 45 2.56 -7.47 -3.26
N ARG A 46 3.64 -6.80 -3.69
CA ARG A 46 4.90 -6.78 -2.96
C ARG A 46 4.75 -6.15 -1.57
N TYR A 47 3.96 -5.07 -1.47
CA TYR A 47 3.62 -4.48 -0.17
C TYR A 47 2.87 -5.47 0.73
N PHE A 48 1.84 -6.12 0.19
CA PHE A 48 1.07 -7.14 0.91
C PHE A 48 1.97 -8.25 1.45
N TRP A 49 2.86 -8.80 0.62
CA TRP A 49 3.79 -9.84 1.04
C TRP A 49 4.74 -9.36 2.14
N ALA A 50 5.28 -8.14 2.03
CA ALA A 50 6.11 -7.57 3.07
C ALA A 50 5.36 -7.45 4.41
N THR A 51 4.11 -6.96 4.38
CA THR A 51 3.29 -6.87 5.60
C THR A 51 2.93 -8.25 6.14
N PHE A 52 2.61 -9.22 5.28
CA PHE A 52 2.29 -10.58 5.69
C PHE A 52 3.49 -11.28 6.35
N THR A 53 4.69 -11.15 5.78
CA THR A 53 5.93 -11.65 6.39
C THR A 53 6.17 -11.02 7.77
N LEU A 54 5.94 -9.72 7.93
CA LEU A 54 6.03 -9.06 9.23
C LEU A 54 5.06 -9.66 10.26
N HIS A 55 3.83 -10.01 9.86
CA HIS A 55 2.87 -10.66 10.75
C HIS A 55 3.35 -12.04 11.19
N ILE A 56 3.93 -12.84 10.29
CA ILE A 56 4.54 -14.13 10.64
C ILE A 56 5.63 -13.94 11.69
N ILE A 57 6.50 -12.94 11.53
CA ILE A 57 7.55 -12.63 12.50
C ILE A 57 6.96 -12.24 13.85
N VAL A 58 5.93 -11.39 13.87
CA VAL A 58 5.22 -11.01 15.11
C VAL A 58 4.59 -12.24 15.78
N TYR A 59 3.96 -13.13 15.04
CA TYR A 59 3.41 -14.37 15.58
C TYR A 59 4.50 -15.27 16.16
N ALA A 60 5.63 -15.42 15.45
CA ALA A 60 6.75 -16.20 15.96
C ALA A 60 7.29 -15.63 17.28
N LEU A 61 7.43 -14.30 17.36
CA LEU A 61 7.86 -13.60 18.58
C LEU A 61 6.88 -13.80 19.73
N LEU A 62 5.58 -13.57 19.49
CA LEU A 62 4.54 -13.73 20.51
C LEU A 62 4.43 -15.18 20.98
N SER A 63 4.51 -16.16 20.07
CA SER A 63 4.55 -17.58 20.41
C SER A 63 5.78 -17.90 21.27
N HIS A 64 6.95 -17.39 20.89
CA HIS A 64 8.18 -17.61 21.67
C HIS A 64 8.06 -17.04 23.08
N VAL A 65 7.56 -15.80 23.22
CA VAL A 65 7.35 -15.16 24.53
C VAL A 65 6.33 -15.95 25.36
N ALA A 66 5.21 -16.36 24.76
CA ALA A 66 4.18 -17.14 25.43
C ALA A 66 4.69 -18.51 25.92
N ILE A 67 5.52 -19.19 25.14
CA ILE A 67 6.10 -20.50 25.54
C ILE A 67 7.19 -20.31 26.60
N ARG A 68 8.08 -19.34 26.42
CA ARG A 68 9.23 -19.12 27.30
C ARG A 68 8.84 -18.57 28.67
N TYR A 69 7.83 -17.70 28.71
CA TYR A 69 7.40 -16.98 29.91
C TYR A 69 5.96 -17.32 30.31
N GLY A 70 5.40 -18.41 29.80
CA GLY A 70 3.99 -18.79 30.03
C GLY A 70 3.62 -19.14 31.48
N ALA A 71 4.60 -19.23 32.38
CA ALA A 71 4.35 -19.33 33.81
C ALA A 71 3.88 -17.99 34.43
N ASP A 72 4.19 -16.87 33.79
CA ASP A 72 3.71 -15.55 34.17
C ASP A 72 2.38 -15.26 33.45
N THR A 73 1.30 -15.22 34.23
CA THR A 73 -0.07 -15.02 33.73
C THR A 73 -0.21 -13.69 32.99
N ASP A 74 0.48 -12.63 33.43
CA ASP A 74 0.35 -11.30 32.81
C ASP A 74 1.01 -11.28 31.43
N VAL A 75 2.19 -11.89 31.31
CA VAL A 75 2.92 -12.02 30.04
C VAL A 75 2.17 -12.91 29.06
N LEU A 76 1.57 -14.00 29.55
CA LEU A 76 0.75 -14.90 28.74
C LEU A 76 -0.50 -14.19 28.21
N LEU A 77 -1.21 -13.45 29.06
CA LEU A 77 -2.44 -12.76 28.70
C LEU A 77 -2.17 -11.62 27.71
N LEU A 78 -1.08 -10.86 27.90
CA LEU A 78 -0.63 -9.84 26.94
C LEU A 78 -0.26 -10.46 25.59
N SER A 79 0.39 -11.62 25.58
CA SER A 79 0.74 -12.32 24.34
C SER A 79 -0.50 -12.81 23.60
N LEU A 80 -1.46 -13.41 24.32
CA LEU A 80 -2.76 -13.83 23.76
C LEU A 80 -3.57 -12.64 23.24
N PHE A 81 -3.57 -11.52 23.95
CA PHE A 81 -4.20 -10.29 23.48
C PHE A 81 -3.53 -9.78 22.20
N GLY A 82 -2.19 -9.83 22.12
CA GLY A 82 -1.44 -9.56 20.90
C GLY A 82 -1.90 -10.40 19.72
N PHE A 83 -2.10 -11.71 19.91
CA PHE A 83 -2.69 -12.60 18.90
C PHE A 83 -4.12 -12.20 18.53
N GLY A 84 -4.98 -11.97 19.53
CA GLY A 84 -6.37 -11.60 19.34
C GLY A 84 -6.55 -10.32 18.51
N VAL A 85 -5.57 -9.41 18.57
CA VAL A 85 -5.56 -8.15 17.80
C VAL A 85 -5.04 -8.36 16.38
N THR A 86 -3.98 -9.16 16.20
CA THR A 86 -3.28 -9.32 14.92
C THR A 86 -3.97 -10.30 13.96
N VAL A 87 -4.60 -11.35 14.49
CA VAL A 87 -5.35 -12.35 13.72
C VAL A 87 -6.51 -11.75 12.91
N PRO A 88 -7.46 -10.98 13.50
CA PRO A 88 -8.58 -10.42 12.74
C PRO A 88 -8.09 -9.46 11.65
N PHE A 89 -7.01 -8.71 11.91
CA PHE A 89 -6.40 -7.85 10.90
C PHE A 89 -5.83 -8.65 9.73
N THR A 90 -5.07 -9.72 10.02
CA THR A 90 -4.50 -10.60 8.99
C THR A 90 -5.61 -11.25 8.16
N ALA A 91 -6.68 -11.72 8.80
CA ALA A 91 -7.83 -12.33 8.13
C ALA A 91 -8.53 -11.35 7.17
N ILE A 92 -8.76 -10.10 7.60
CA ILE A 92 -9.41 -9.11 6.73
C ILE A 92 -8.48 -8.67 5.59
N MET A 93 -7.18 -8.51 5.87
CA MET A 93 -6.19 -8.19 4.85
C MET A 93 -6.16 -9.27 3.76
N LEU A 94 -6.13 -10.55 4.15
CA LEU A 94 -6.19 -11.70 3.24
C LEU A 94 -7.48 -11.72 2.41
N ARG A 95 -8.63 -11.45 3.03
CA ARG A 95 -9.92 -11.38 2.32
C ARG A 95 -9.92 -10.30 1.24
N ARG A 96 -9.45 -9.09 1.58
CA ARG A 96 -9.37 -7.98 0.60
C ARG A 96 -8.31 -8.24 -0.48
N TYR A 97 -7.20 -8.86 -0.11
CA TYR A 97 -6.20 -9.32 -1.07
C TYR A 97 -6.77 -10.32 -2.07
N LYS A 98 -7.50 -11.35 -1.59
CA LYS A 98 -8.16 -12.33 -2.47
C LYS A 98 -9.10 -11.64 -3.46
N GLN A 99 -9.84 -10.62 -3.03
CA GLN A 99 -10.72 -9.83 -3.89
C GLN A 99 -9.97 -9.02 -4.97
N MET A 100 -8.75 -8.56 -4.69
CA MET A 100 -7.90 -7.89 -5.67
C MET A 100 -7.21 -8.87 -6.63
N ALA A 101 -6.77 -10.02 -6.14
CA ALA A 101 -6.08 -11.04 -6.93
C ALA A 101 -7.00 -11.75 -7.94
N VAL A 102 -8.27 -11.96 -7.57
CA VAL A 102 -9.27 -12.65 -8.42
C VAL A 102 -9.84 -11.73 -9.52
N ALA A 103 -9.65 -10.42 -9.42
CA ALA A 103 -10.11 -9.44 -10.41
C ALA A 103 -9.28 -9.48 -11.71
N LYS A 104 -9.45 -10.53 -12.51
CA LYS A 104 -8.84 -10.64 -13.84
C LYS A 104 -9.62 -9.81 -14.88
N LEU A 105 -8.87 -9.14 -15.74
CA LEU A 105 -9.35 -8.27 -16.81
C LEU A 105 -9.82 -9.14 -17.99
N ASN A 106 -11.09 -9.53 -17.99
CA ASN A 106 -11.65 -10.44 -19.02
C ASN A 106 -12.28 -9.73 -20.24
N GLY A 107 -12.05 -8.43 -20.42
CA GLY A 107 -12.68 -7.64 -21.49
C GLY A 107 -11.69 -7.02 -22.49
N THR A 108 -11.99 -7.14 -23.78
CA THR A 108 -11.25 -6.57 -24.92
C THR A 108 -11.84 -5.25 -25.45
N SER A 109 -12.94 -4.73 -24.89
CA SER A 109 -13.55 -3.47 -25.35
C SER A 109 -13.15 -2.25 -24.50
N GLY A 110 -13.10 -1.05 -25.08
CA GLY A 110 -12.79 0.20 -24.37
C GLY A 110 -13.74 0.48 -23.19
N ALA A 111 -15.04 0.19 -23.36
CA ALA A 111 -16.02 0.26 -22.28
C ALA A 111 -15.72 -0.75 -21.16
N SER A 112 -15.24 -1.95 -21.49
CA SER A 112 -14.85 -2.96 -20.50
C SER A 112 -13.58 -2.57 -19.72
N ILE A 113 -12.70 -1.76 -20.31
CA ILE A 113 -11.47 -1.29 -19.66
C ILE A 113 -11.77 -0.13 -18.70
N TYR A 114 -12.61 0.83 -19.09
CA TYR A 114 -13.07 1.90 -18.19
C TYR A 114 -13.76 1.34 -16.94
N THR A 115 -14.66 0.37 -17.11
CA THR A 115 -15.35 -0.30 -15.99
C THR A 115 -14.36 -1.05 -15.11
N TYR A 116 -13.37 -1.73 -15.70
CA TYR A 116 -12.32 -2.40 -14.93
C TYR A 116 -11.45 -1.42 -14.12
N VAL A 117 -11.02 -0.31 -14.74
CA VAL A 117 -10.17 0.70 -14.09
C VAL A 117 -10.93 1.38 -12.94
N SER A 118 -12.21 1.71 -13.14
CA SER A 118 -13.04 2.31 -12.11
C SER A 118 -13.33 1.36 -10.94
N GLU A 119 -13.60 0.08 -11.21
CA GLU A 119 -13.74 -0.94 -10.16
C GLU A 119 -12.44 -1.14 -9.38
N GLN A 120 -11.30 -1.24 -10.06
CA GLN A 120 -10.01 -1.44 -9.41
C GLN A 120 -9.65 -0.24 -8.52
N ARG A 121 -9.93 0.98 -8.98
CA ARG A 121 -9.79 2.19 -8.17
C ARG A 121 -10.70 2.17 -6.94
N SER A 122 -11.98 1.82 -7.09
CA SER A 122 -12.93 1.73 -5.98
C SER A 122 -12.46 0.72 -4.92
N ARG A 123 -11.99 -0.46 -5.37
CA ARG A 123 -11.42 -1.49 -4.49
C ARG A 123 -10.16 -1.00 -3.76
N LEU A 124 -9.27 -0.29 -4.46
CA LEU A 124 -8.05 0.26 -3.87
C LEU A 124 -8.33 1.39 -2.86
N ALA A 125 -9.27 2.28 -3.17
CA ALA A 125 -9.70 3.36 -2.28
C ALA A 125 -10.39 2.81 -1.02
N GLY A 126 -11.23 1.79 -1.18
CA GLY A 126 -11.87 1.08 -0.08
C GLY A 126 -10.85 0.37 0.81
N PHE A 127 -9.84 -0.26 0.21
CA PHE A 127 -8.72 -0.86 0.96
C PHE A 127 -7.90 0.18 1.70
N TYR A 128 -7.56 1.30 1.06
CA TYR A 128 -6.79 2.37 1.69
C TYR A 128 -7.53 2.98 2.89
N THR A 129 -8.81 3.27 2.75
CA THR A 129 -9.64 3.83 3.83
C THR A 129 -9.75 2.85 5.00
N PHE A 130 -9.96 1.58 4.70
CA PHE A 130 -9.95 0.50 5.70
C PHE A 130 -8.59 0.43 6.40
N LYS A 131 -7.50 0.33 5.64
CA LYS A 131 -6.14 0.25 6.16
C LYS A 131 -5.82 1.43 7.07
N LYS A 132 -6.15 2.66 6.67
CA LYS A 132 -5.90 3.86 7.47
C LYS A 132 -6.62 3.82 8.83
N ARG A 133 -7.88 3.38 8.87
CA ARG A 133 -8.64 3.24 10.13
C ARG A 133 -8.05 2.15 11.01
N TYR A 134 -7.66 1.03 10.42
CA TYR A 134 -7.08 -0.08 11.15
C TYR A 134 -5.69 0.24 11.68
N ASP A 135 -4.81 0.84 10.89
CA ASP A 135 -3.48 1.28 11.34
C ASP A 135 -3.62 2.21 12.55
N LEU A 136 -4.58 3.15 12.52
CA LEU A 136 -4.80 4.11 13.60
C LEU A 136 -5.20 3.46 14.93
N GLY A 137 -5.86 2.30 14.92
CA GLY A 137 -6.19 1.55 16.13
C GLY A 137 -5.16 0.47 16.48
N LEU A 138 -4.73 -0.31 15.50
CA LEU A 138 -3.86 -1.46 15.65
C LEU A 138 -2.46 -1.08 16.15
N ILE A 139 -1.91 0.02 15.65
CA ILE A 139 -0.52 0.41 15.95
C ILE A 139 -0.36 0.92 17.36
N PRO A 140 -1.20 1.85 17.86
CA PRO A 140 -1.14 2.21 19.28
C PRO A 140 -1.29 0.99 20.18
N LEU A 141 -2.22 0.10 19.85
CA LEU A 141 -2.48 -1.08 20.66
C LEU A 141 -1.28 -2.05 20.67
N LEU A 142 -0.74 -2.41 19.50
CA LEU A 142 0.44 -3.27 19.38
C LEU A 142 1.68 -2.63 20.00
N SER A 143 1.87 -1.33 19.82
CA SER A 143 2.99 -0.60 20.42
C SER A 143 2.89 -0.60 21.94
N ALA A 144 1.69 -0.43 22.50
CA ALA A 144 1.46 -0.51 23.94
C ALA A 144 1.77 -1.90 24.49
N ILE A 145 1.25 -2.95 23.86
CA ILE A 145 1.54 -4.35 24.23
C ILE A 145 3.04 -4.62 24.17
N GLY A 146 3.70 -4.21 23.08
CA GLY A 146 5.14 -4.39 22.89
C GLY A 146 5.97 -3.68 23.95
N VAL A 147 5.65 -2.44 24.30
CA VAL A 147 6.34 -1.69 25.37
C VAL A 147 6.13 -2.36 26.72
N ILE A 148 4.90 -2.76 27.06
CA ILE A 148 4.62 -3.43 28.34
C ILE A 148 5.41 -4.75 28.43
N LEU A 149 5.41 -5.55 27.37
CA LEU A 149 6.18 -6.80 27.33
C LEU A 149 7.68 -6.55 27.48
N VAL A 150 8.25 -5.58 26.77
CA VAL A 150 9.68 -5.25 26.88
C VAL A 150 10.02 -4.81 28.31
N PHE A 151 9.20 -3.95 28.91
CA PHE A 151 9.47 -3.49 30.27
C PHE A 151 9.33 -4.60 31.29
N ASN A 152 8.32 -5.46 31.19
CA ASN A 152 8.13 -6.58 32.12
C ASN A 152 9.21 -7.67 31.97
N LEU A 153 9.73 -7.89 30.76
CA LEU A 153 10.73 -8.93 30.51
C LEU A 153 12.17 -8.49 30.80
N TYR A 154 12.51 -7.22 30.57
CA TYR A 154 13.89 -6.75 30.65
C TYR A 154 14.18 -5.84 31.84
N PHE A 155 13.16 -5.26 32.49
CA PHE A 155 13.35 -4.37 33.64
C PHE A 155 12.66 -4.92 34.90
N PRO A 156 13.40 -5.08 36.02
CA PRO A 156 12.80 -5.55 37.26
C PRO A 156 11.76 -4.54 37.77
N GLY A 157 10.54 -5.01 38.02
CA GLY A 157 9.40 -4.17 38.40
C GLY A 157 8.59 -3.57 37.24
N GLY A 158 8.99 -3.85 36.00
CA GLY A 158 8.17 -3.58 34.80
C GLY A 158 7.84 -2.11 34.57
N VAL A 159 6.69 -1.88 33.94
CA VAL A 159 6.20 -0.52 33.63
C VAL A 159 5.92 0.30 34.89
N LEU A 160 5.50 -0.35 35.98
CA LEU A 160 5.17 0.33 37.23
C LEU A 160 6.41 0.91 37.92
N ALA A 161 7.56 0.26 37.80
CA ALA A 161 8.83 0.76 38.33
C ALA A 161 9.43 1.88 37.47
N PHE A 162 9.21 1.85 36.15
CA PHE A 162 9.81 2.82 35.20
C PHE A 162 8.76 3.47 34.27
N PRO A 163 7.75 4.17 34.81
CA PRO A 163 6.63 4.69 34.02
C PRO A 163 7.08 5.73 32.99
N THR A 164 8.01 6.61 33.36
CA THR A 164 8.54 7.63 32.45
C THR A 164 9.29 7.01 31.27
N GLY A 165 10.09 5.96 31.52
CA GLY A 165 10.81 5.24 30.46
C GLY A 165 9.85 4.55 29.50
N ALA A 166 8.81 3.91 30.02
CA ALA A 166 7.78 3.25 29.21
C ALA A 166 7.01 4.25 28.33
N ILE A 167 6.61 5.40 28.88
CA ILE A 167 5.90 6.45 28.14
C ILE A 167 6.79 7.01 27.02
N VAL A 168 8.05 7.33 27.30
CA VAL A 168 8.98 7.85 26.29
C VAL A 168 9.18 6.83 25.18
N THR A 169 9.40 5.56 25.52
CA THR A 169 9.59 4.47 24.55
C THR A 169 8.35 4.31 23.68
N TYR A 170 7.15 4.35 24.29
CA TYR A 170 5.88 4.27 23.59
C TYR A 170 5.68 5.42 22.59
N LEU A 171 5.93 6.67 23.01
CA LEU A 171 5.81 7.85 22.14
C LEU A 171 6.81 7.81 20.98
N LEU A 172 8.05 7.42 21.23
CA LEU A 172 9.07 7.26 20.18
C LEU A 172 8.67 6.17 19.18
N THR A 173 8.15 5.05 19.67
CA THR A 173 7.65 3.95 18.84
C THR A 173 6.50 4.41 17.96
N LEU A 174 5.51 5.09 18.55
CA LEU A 174 4.37 5.65 17.83
C LEU A 174 4.80 6.63 16.74
N LEU A 175 5.71 7.56 17.07
CA LEU A 175 6.19 8.55 16.12
C LEU A 175 6.92 7.87 14.94
N SER A 176 7.78 6.90 15.24
CA SER A 176 8.48 6.11 14.23
C SER A 176 7.51 5.37 13.31
N CYS A 177 6.56 4.62 13.87
CA CYS A 177 5.53 3.92 13.10
C CYS A 177 4.70 4.89 12.26
N PHE A 178 4.29 6.02 12.83
CA PHE A 178 3.49 7.02 12.13
C PHE A 178 4.22 7.61 10.92
N LEU A 179 5.50 7.95 11.07
CA LEU A 179 6.31 8.48 9.97
C LEU A 179 6.50 7.46 8.85
N VAL A 180 6.81 6.21 9.21
CA VAL A 180 6.95 5.10 8.25
C VAL A 180 5.65 4.91 7.47
N ILE A 181 4.51 4.85 8.16
CA ILE A 181 3.21 4.63 7.53
C ILE A 181 2.79 5.80 6.66
N ARG A 182 3.08 7.03 7.08
CA ARG A 182 2.83 8.19 6.23
C ARG A 182 3.59 8.08 4.91
N ASN A 183 4.85 7.66 4.96
CA ASN A 183 5.68 7.49 3.77
C ASN A 183 5.20 6.31 2.90
N GLU A 184 4.87 5.17 3.52
CA GLU A 184 4.30 4.02 2.83
C GLU A 184 2.97 4.34 2.16
N ASN A 185 2.07 5.03 2.87
CA ASN A 185 0.77 5.45 2.35
C ASN A 185 0.91 6.32 1.11
N LYS A 186 1.87 7.27 1.12
CA LYS A 186 2.17 8.10 -0.04
C LYS A 186 2.67 7.27 -1.23
N LYS A 187 3.59 6.32 -0.98
CA LYS A 187 4.27 5.55 -2.03
C LYS A 187 3.40 4.45 -2.65
N TYR A 188 2.70 3.68 -1.83
CA TYR A 188 2.03 2.44 -2.25
C TYR A 188 0.52 2.61 -2.49
N PHE A 189 -0.08 3.72 -2.05
CA PHE A 189 -1.54 3.92 -2.19
C PHE A 189 -1.89 5.23 -2.88
N LEU A 190 -1.37 6.36 -2.39
CA LEU A 190 -1.75 7.69 -2.88
C LEU A 190 -1.30 7.92 -4.33
N ARG A 191 -0.05 7.60 -4.64
CA ARG A 191 0.50 7.72 -6.00
C ARG A 191 -0.20 6.78 -7.02
N PRO A 192 -0.39 5.48 -6.74
CA PRO A 192 -1.18 4.61 -7.63
C PRO A 192 -2.62 5.08 -7.85
N LEU A 193 -3.29 5.60 -6.81
CA LEU A 193 -4.64 6.15 -6.94
C LEU A 193 -4.69 7.38 -7.86
N GLN A 194 -3.69 8.28 -7.77
CA GLN A 194 -3.58 9.44 -8.65
C GLN A 194 -3.29 9.03 -10.10
N GLU A 195 -2.40 8.05 -10.30
CA GLU A 195 -2.09 7.51 -11.63
C GLU A 195 -3.32 6.82 -12.27
N LEU A 196 -4.16 6.12 -11.47
CA LEU A 196 -5.43 5.55 -11.93
C LEU A 196 -6.46 6.61 -12.30
N GLN A 197 -6.55 7.69 -11.51
CA GLN A 197 -7.42 8.83 -11.81
C GLN A 197 -7.01 9.51 -13.12
N ALA A 198 -5.71 9.75 -13.32
CA ALA A 198 -5.20 10.34 -14.56
C ALA A 198 -5.58 9.51 -15.79
N ILE A 199 -5.49 8.17 -15.71
CA ILE A 199 -5.92 7.28 -16.80
C ILE A 199 -7.42 7.41 -17.08
N LEU A 200 -8.26 7.54 -16.05
CA LEU A 200 -9.71 7.73 -16.21
C LEU A 200 -10.05 9.10 -16.82
N ASP A 201 -9.30 10.14 -16.44
CA ASP A 201 -9.47 11.49 -16.96
C ASP A 201 -9.06 11.56 -18.44
N ASP A 202 -7.96 10.91 -18.81
CA ASP A 202 -7.52 10.75 -20.21
C ASP A 202 -8.60 10.07 -21.05
N TYR A 203 -9.20 8.97 -20.55
CA TYR A 203 -10.31 8.29 -21.23
C TYR A 203 -11.56 9.16 -21.42
N ARG A 204 -11.86 10.04 -20.45
CA ARG A 204 -13.02 10.94 -20.51
C ARG A 204 -12.80 12.12 -21.46
N SER A 205 -11.55 12.53 -21.65
CA SER A 205 -11.18 13.64 -22.55
C SER A 205 -11.02 13.23 -24.03
N ALA A 206 -10.80 11.94 -24.30
CA ALA A 206 -10.57 11.40 -25.64
C ALA A 206 -11.84 10.83 -26.31
N GLY A 207 -12.98 10.83 -25.63
CA GLY A 207 -14.30 10.46 -26.17
C GLY A 207 -15.23 11.66 -26.23
#